data_AF-A0A836L2U1-F1
#
_entry.id   AF-A0A836L2U1-F1
#
_cell.length_a   1.000
_cell.length_b   1.000
_cell.length_c   1.000
_cell.angle_alpha   90.00
_cell.angle_beta   90.00
_cell.angle_gamma   90.00
#
_symmetry.space_group_name_H-M   'P 1'
#
loop_
_entity.id
_entity.type
_entity.pdbx_description
1 polymer ?
#
loop_
_entity_poly.entity_id
_entity_poly.type
_entity_poly.pdbx_seq_one_letter_code
_entity_poly.pdbx_strand_id
1 'polypeptide(L)'
;MSGMDDRAKQFKTAAEAQLTGPALRKEIGTLRRFLFRNQGYRFTKGAQQALYMAIIAHHGNAAAHHASGHASSSTTPVTSVSKASAGSSALSSVTRAEPSRSTAGPEEAGHGDGIDDGNTDDAADAPILRLLDDALKMPFTVFTSSQKDKLLSLYWAVLGTDSPAGANRGNGTVSAATRTLSLMDIVTVGKNKAQLSLFTDEGDEYPEGVIVSEATTLNQLRTAFDKGSAVSVVVQENEAGATFVSFTAANE
;
A
#
# COMPACT_ATOMS: atom_id res chain seq x y z
N MET A 1 -13.20 -17.22 -8.96
CA MET A 1 -12.52 -15.91 -8.94
C MET A 1 -11.51 -15.91 -10.08
N SER A 2 -11.38 -14.82 -10.83
CA SER A 2 -10.38 -14.73 -11.91
C SER A 2 -8.99 -14.76 -11.29
N GLY A 3 -8.02 -15.47 -11.89
CA GLY A 3 -6.65 -15.53 -11.37
C GLY A 3 -5.98 -14.15 -11.23
N MET A 4 -6.45 -13.15 -11.97
CA MET A 4 -6.01 -11.75 -11.85
C MET A 4 -6.45 -11.10 -10.53
N ASP A 5 -7.68 -11.38 -10.07
CA ASP A 5 -8.20 -10.82 -8.82
C ASP A 5 -7.50 -11.42 -7.61
N ASP A 6 -7.15 -12.70 -7.69
CA ASP A 6 -6.37 -13.36 -6.64
C ASP A 6 -4.93 -12.84 -6.60
N ARG A 7 -4.36 -12.50 -7.77
CA ARG A 7 -3.05 -11.83 -7.82
C ARG A 7 -3.10 -10.42 -7.20
N ALA A 8 -4.17 -9.65 -7.44
CA ALA A 8 -4.38 -8.36 -6.78
C ALA A 8 -4.43 -8.48 -5.25
N LYS A 9 -5.11 -9.49 -4.72
CA LYS A 9 -5.13 -9.78 -3.28
C LYS A 9 -3.75 -10.16 -2.74
N GLN A 10 -2.96 -10.92 -3.50
CA GLN A 10 -1.59 -11.28 -3.10
C GLN A 10 -0.72 -10.03 -2.92
N PHE A 11 -0.81 -9.04 -3.82
CA PHE A 11 -0.10 -7.76 -3.65
C PHE A 11 -0.53 -7.05 -2.37
N LYS A 12 -1.83 -7.04 -2.06
CA LYS A 12 -2.33 -6.47 -0.79
C LYS A 12 -1.72 -7.17 0.42
N THR A 13 -1.78 -8.51 0.47
CA THR A 13 -1.24 -9.29 1.58
C THR A 13 0.29 -9.13 1.70
N ALA A 14 1.01 -9.07 0.58
CA ALA A 14 2.45 -8.82 0.57
C ALA A 14 2.80 -7.42 1.10
N ALA A 15 1.99 -6.41 0.78
CA ALA A 15 2.19 -5.05 1.28
C ALA A 15 1.90 -4.93 2.79
N GLU A 16 0.89 -5.67 3.29
CA GLU A 16 0.57 -5.77 4.72
C GLU A 16 1.67 -6.47 5.53
N ALA A 17 2.53 -7.28 4.90
CA ALA A 17 3.67 -7.92 5.54
C ALA A 17 4.82 -6.95 5.89
N GLN A 18 4.65 -5.64 5.66
CA GLN A 18 5.60 -4.59 6.02
C GLN A 18 7.02 -4.86 5.46
N LEU A 19 7.08 -5.23 4.18
CA LEU A 19 8.35 -5.46 3.49
C LEU A 19 9.23 -4.21 3.51
N THR A 20 10.54 -4.41 3.66
CA THR A 20 11.53 -3.31 3.79
C THR A 20 12.69 -3.49 2.81
N GLY A 21 13.43 -2.42 2.54
CA GLY A 21 14.69 -2.46 1.81
C GLY A 21 14.61 -3.11 0.41
N PRO A 22 15.49 -4.06 0.05
CA PRO A 22 15.49 -4.71 -1.26
C PRO A 22 14.21 -5.49 -1.58
N ALA A 23 13.57 -6.10 -0.57
CA ALA A 23 12.35 -6.87 -0.76
C ALA A 23 11.18 -5.98 -1.16
N LEU A 24 11.05 -4.82 -0.49
CA LEU A 24 10.06 -3.79 -0.85
C LEU A 24 10.25 -3.31 -2.30
N ARG A 25 11.49 -3.01 -2.70
CA ARG A 25 11.80 -2.56 -4.07
C ARG A 25 11.41 -3.60 -5.12
N LYS A 26 11.69 -4.89 -4.85
CA LYS A 26 11.33 -5.99 -5.75
C LYS A 26 9.81 -6.14 -5.88
N GLU A 27 9.08 -6.01 -4.78
CA GLU A 27 7.63 -6.10 -4.78
C GLU A 27 7.00 -4.92 -5.53
N ILE A 28 7.45 -3.69 -5.27
CA ILE A 28 7.04 -2.50 -6.01
C ILE A 28 7.28 -2.68 -7.52
N GLY A 29 8.47 -3.15 -7.93
CA GLY A 29 8.76 -3.41 -9.34
C GLY A 29 7.85 -4.47 -9.97
N THR A 30 7.45 -5.47 -9.18
CA THR A 30 6.52 -6.52 -9.61
C THR A 30 5.10 -5.97 -9.77
N LEU A 31 4.63 -5.16 -8.82
CA LEU A 31 3.34 -4.48 -8.87
C LEU A 31 3.25 -3.52 -10.06
N ARG A 32 4.29 -2.69 -10.30
CA ARG A 32 4.34 -1.79 -11.47
C ARG A 32 4.18 -2.55 -12.78
N ARG A 33 4.97 -3.61 -12.99
CA ARG A 33 4.88 -4.46 -14.19
C ARG A 33 3.52 -5.10 -14.34
N PHE A 34 2.93 -5.54 -13.22
CA PHE A 34 1.59 -6.11 -13.23
C PHE A 34 0.53 -5.09 -13.68
N LEU A 35 0.57 -3.86 -13.15
CA LEU A 35 -0.37 -2.80 -13.53
C LEU A 35 -0.27 -2.48 -15.02
N PHE A 36 0.94 -2.25 -15.54
CA PHE A 36 1.14 -1.95 -16.96
C PHE A 36 0.71 -3.08 -17.89
N ARG A 37 1.06 -4.33 -17.56
CA ARG A 37 0.72 -5.47 -18.40
C ARG A 37 -0.80 -5.71 -18.47
N ASN A 38 -1.54 -5.27 -17.44
CA ASN A 38 -2.96 -5.54 -17.29
C ASN A 38 -3.84 -4.28 -17.37
N GLN A 39 -3.33 -3.18 -17.92
CA GLN A 39 -4.08 -1.92 -18.04
C GLN A 39 -5.38 -2.02 -18.85
N GLY A 40 -5.44 -2.95 -19.83
CA GLY A 40 -6.65 -3.23 -20.62
C GLY A 40 -7.65 -4.17 -19.92
N TYR A 41 -7.26 -4.78 -18.80
CA TYR A 41 -8.13 -5.68 -18.06
C TYR A 41 -9.12 -4.90 -17.19
N ARG A 42 -10.36 -5.37 -17.14
CA ARG A 42 -11.41 -4.79 -16.26
C ARG A 42 -11.38 -5.55 -14.94
N PHE A 43 -10.65 -5.01 -13.96
CA PHE A 43 -10.61 -5.56 -12.62
C PHE A 43 -11.97 -5.49 -11.95
N THR A 44 -12.29 -6.47 -11.10
CA THR A 44 -13.45 -6.38 -10.23
C THR A 44 -13.23 -5.30 -9.18
N LYS A 45 -14.31 -4.74 -8.62
CA LYS A 45 -14.23 -3.72 -7.55
C LYS A 45 -13.33 -4.18 -6.38
N GLY A 46 -13.44 -5.46 -5.99
CA GLY A 46 -12.59 -6.04 -4.94
C GLY A 46 -11.10 -6.08 -5.30
N ALA A 47 -10.77 -6.38 -6.56
CA ALA A 47 -9.38 -6.37 -7.04
C ALA A 47 -8.83 -4.96 -7.18
N GLN A 48 -9.61 -4.00 -7.68
CA GLN A 48 -9.24 -2.58 -7.72
C GLN A 48 -8.91 -2.06 -6.32
N GLN A 49 -9.79 -2.35 -5.35
CA GLN A 49 -9.56 -1.98 -3.95
C GLN A 49 -8.32 -2.66 -3.36
N ALA A 50 -8.08 -3.94 -3.68
CA ALA A 50 -6.87 -4.64 -3.21
C ALA A 50 -5.58 -4.01 -3.76
N LEU A 51 -5.55 -3.67 -5.05
CA LEU A 51 -4.41 -2.98 -5.68
C LEU A 51 -4.19 -1.59 -5.06
N TYR A 52 -5.27 -0.85 -4.84
CA TYR A 52 -5.22 0.46 -4.19
C TYR A 52 -4.64 0.36 -2.77
N MET A 53 -5.13 -0.57 -1.95
CA MET A 53 -4.61 -0.80 -0.60
C MET A 53 -3.14 -1.23 -0.59
N ALA A 54 -2.71 -2.03 -1.57
CA ALA A 54 -1.31 -2.43 -1.70
C ALA A 54 -0.39 -1.21 -1.92
N ILE A 55 -0.80 -0.28 -2.79
CA ILE A 55 -0.03 0.94 -3.07
C ILE A 55 0.07 1.82 -1.83
N ILE A 56 -1.03 2.03 -1.10
CA ILE A 56 -1.02 2.81 0.15
C ILE A 56 -0.11 2.17 1.20
N ALA A 57 -0.21 0.85 1.39
CA ALA A 57 0.61 0.15 2.37
C ALA A 57 2.10 0.25 2.03
N HIS A 58 2.48 0.12 0.76
CA HIS A 58 3.87 0.34 0.33
C HIS A 58 4.35 1.79 0.56
N HIS A 59 3.47 2.78 0.37
CA HIS A 59 3.77 4.17 0.71
C HIS A 59 4.01 4.35 2.21
N GLY A 60 3.13 3.84 3.07
CA GLY A 60 3.30 3.89 4.52
C GLY A 60 4.57 3.19 4.98
N ASN A 61 4.87 2.01 4.42
CA ASN A 61 6.10 1.28 4.73
C ASN A 61 7.34 2.09 4.32
N ALA A 62 7.35 2.69 3.13
CA ALA A 62 8.44 3.56 2.71
C ALA A 62 8.61 4.73 3.69
N ALA A 63 7.55 5.51 3.95
CA ALA A 63 7.58 6.68 4.82
C ALA A 63 8.04 6.37 6.26
N ALA A 64 7.60 5.24 6.84
CA ALA A 64 8.00 4.82 8.17
C ALA A 64 9.52 4.55 8.29
N HIS A 65 10.15 4.06 7.22
CA HIS A 65 11.59 3.83 7.20
C HIS A 65 12.41 5.11 6.99
N HIS A 66 11.83 6.15 6.38
CA HIS A 66 12.47 7.48 6.32
C HIS A 66 12.50 8.17 7.70
N ALA A 67 11.41 8.07 8.48
CA ALA A 67 11.35 8.64 9.83
C ALA A 67 12.33 7.98 10.82
N SER A 68 12.67 6.71 10.60
CA SER A 68 13.65 5.96 11.42
C SER A 68 15.11 6.23 11.02
N GLY A 69 15.38 7.03 9.98
CA GLY A 69 16.70 7.21 9.36
C GLY A 69 17.64 8.23 10.03
N HIS A 70 17.27 8.89 11.12
CA HIS A 70 18.22 9.65 11.95
C HIS A 70 18.83 8.75 13.03
N ALA A 71 19.54 7.70 12.59
CA ALA A 71 20.55 7.08 13.43
C ALA A 71 21.80 7.96 13.36
N SER A 72 22.06 8.69 14.46
CA SER A 72 23.31 9.38 14.72
C SER A 72 24.50 8.54 14.28
N SER A 73 25.17 8.97 13.21
CA SER A 73 26.56 8.66 12.99
C SER A 73 27.36 9.29 14.13
N SER A 74 27.53 8.56 15.22
CA SER A 74 28.52 8.87 16.25
C SER A 74 29.42 7.66 16.48
N THR A 75 30.47 7.63 15.67
CA THR A 75 31.85 7.38 16.12
C THR A 75 32.06 6.11 16.94
N THR A 76 32.41 5.03 16.25
CA THR A 76 33.13 3.89 16.84
C THR A 76 34.52 4.36 17.31
N PRO A 77 34.89 4.24 18.60
CA PRO A 77 36.28 4.32 18.99
C PRO A 77 37.00 3.01 18.65
N VAL A 78 38.09 3.16 17.90
CA VAL A 78 39.14 2.17 17.69
C VAL A 78 39.82 1.89 19.02
N THR A 79 39.80 0.64 19.48
CA THR A 79 40.77 0.17 20.49
C THR A 79 41.34 -1.18 20.06
N SER A 80 42.57 -1.12 19.54
CA SER A 80 43.50 -2.20 19.34
C SER A 80 44.00 -2.78 20.67
N VAL A 81 43.96 -4.11 20.89
CA VAL A 81 44.96 -4.85 21.67
C VAL A 81 45.16 -6.28 21.12
N SER A 82 46.43 -6.67 21.14
CA SER A 82 47.21 -7.78 20.60
C SER A 82 46.85 -9.25 20.92
N LYS A 83 47.11 -10.10 19.91
CA LYS A 83 47.78 -11.44 19.81
C LYS A 83 48.03 -12.30 21.07
N ALA A 84 47.70 -13.60 20.94
CA ALA A 84 48.55 -14.79 21.17
C ALA A 84 47.87 -16.05 20.52
N SER A 85 48.47 -16.74 19.53
CA SER A 85 49.21 -18.03 19.63
C SER A 85 48.33 -19.23 20.07
N ALA A 86 48.25 -20.42 19.46
CA ALA A 86 49.01 -21.10 18.40
C ALA A 86 48.27 -22.37 17.92
N GLY A 87 48.66 -22.84 16.72
CA GLY A 87 48.68 -24.26 16.31
C GLY A 87 47.47 -24.75 15.49
N SER A 88 47.58 -25.66 14.51
CA SER A 88 48.68 -26.27 13.74
C SER A 88 48.01 -27.06 12.61
N SER A 89 48.66 -27.13 11.43
CA SER A 89 48.56 -28.22 10.42
C SER A 89 47.23 -28.37 9.64
N ALA A 90 47.16 -28.81 8.38
CA ALA A 90 48.12 -29.05 7.30
C ALA A 90 47.33 -29.26 5.99
N LEU A 91 47.97 -28.87 4.88
CA LEU A 91 47.94 -29.34 3.47
C LEU A 91 46.94 -30.48 3.11
N SER A 92 46.26 -30.44 1.96
CA SER A 92 46.90 -30.81 0.69
C SER A 92 46.11 -30.38 -0.56
N SER A 93 46.88 -29.97 -1.57
CA SER A 93 46.56 -29.67 -2.96
C SER A 93 46.22 -30.92 -3.79
N VAL A 94 45.49 -30.77 -4.90
CA VAL A 94 45.93 -31.20 -6.25
C VAL A 94 44.87 -30.84 -7.30
N THR A 95 45.31 -30.04 -8.27
CA THR A 95 44.73 -29.80 -9.60
C THR A 95 45.25 -30.84 -10.59
N ARG A 96 44.40 -31.36 -11.50
CA ARG A 96 44.85 -31.81 -12.83
C ARG A 96 43.70 -31.89 -13.85
N ALA A 97 44.05 -31.54 -15.08
CA ALA A 97 43.23 -31.21 -16.24
C ALA A 97 42.62 -32.38 -17.03
N GLU A 98 41.56 -32.02 -17.78
CA GLU A 98 41.05 -32.40 -19.13
C GLU A 98 41.92 -33.29 -20.08
N PRO A 99 41.44 -33.76 -21.28
CA PRO A 99 40.23 -33.38 -22.06
C PRO A 99 39.45 -34.53 -22.78
N SER A 100 38.39 -34.12 -23.49
CA SER A 100 37.92 -34.60 -24.82
C SER A 100 36.57 -35.32 -24.85
N ARG A 101 35.57 -34.76 -25.55
CA ARG A 101 35.11 -35.22 -26.88
C ARG A 101 33.92 -34.39 -27.38
N SER A 102 34.05 -33.94 -28.63
CA SER A 102 33.13 -33.15 -29.46
C SER A 102 31.71 -33.71 -29.56
N THR A 103 30.71 -32.84 -29.72
CA THR A 103 29.61 -32.99 -30.70
C THR A 103 29.02 -31.61 -30.99
N ALA A 104 28.76 -31.37 -32.28
CA ALA A 104 28.43 -30.10 -32.89
C ALA A 104 26.92 -29.81 -32.98
N GLY A 105 26.60 -28.51 -32.94
CA GLY A 105 25.47 -27.87 -33.63
C GLY A 105 24.20 -27.60 -32.79
N PRO A 106 23.34 -26.64 -33.19
CA PRO A 106 23.56 -25.44 -34.01
C PRO A 106 23.32 -24.12 -33.23
N GLU A 107 23.83 -23.04 -33.80
CA GLU A 107 23.67 -21.65 -33.37
C GLU A 107 22.19 -21.20 -33.43
N GLU A 108 21.62 -20.80 -32.29
CA GLU A 108 20.52 -19.83 -32.25
C GLU A 108 21.08 -18.49 -31.78
N ALA A 109 21.37 -17.63 -32.75
CA ALA A 109 21.57 -16.20 -32.54
C ALA A 109 20.19 -15.56 -32.35
N GLY A 110 19.90 -15.13 -31.13
CA GLY A 110 18.65 -14.45 -30.78
C GLY A 110 18.76 -13.70 -29.47
N HIS A 111 19.87 -12.98 -29.32
CA HIS A 111 20.23 -12.11 -28.20
C HIS A 111 19.18 -10.99 -28.05
N GLY A 112 18.52 -10.96 -26.90
CA GLY A 112 17.54 -9.94 -26.52
C GLY A 112 17.37 -9.83 -25.01
N ASP A 113 18.44 -10.09 -24.24
CA ASP A 113 18.55 -9.71 -22.84
C ASP A 113 18.71 -8.18 -22.77
N GLY A 114 17.59 -7.49 -22.71
CA GLY A 114 17.51 -6.10 -22.28
C GLY A 114 17.25 -6.04 -20.78
N ILE A 115 18.11 -6.63 -19.96
CA ILE A 115 18.21 -6.25 -18.54
C ILE A 115 18.99 -4.93 -18.53
N ASP A 116 18.25 -3.85 -18.77
CA ASP A 116 18.71 -2.49 -18.51
C ASP A 116 18.76 -2.31 -16.98
N ASP A 117 19.84 -2.83 -16.39
CA ASP A 117 20.31 -2.51 -15.04
C ASP A 117 20.86 -1.07 -15.06
N GLY A 118 19.93 -0.13 -15.30
CA GLY A 118 20.13 1.29 -15.09
C GLY A 118 20.13 1.58 -13.61
N ASN A 119 21.30 1.42 -13.00
CA ASN A 119 21.69 1.96 -11.70
C ASN A 119 21.10 3.36 -11.48
N THR A 120 20.15 3.47 -10.55
CA THR A 120 19.83 4.72 -9.85
C THR A 120 19.63 4.34 -8.39
N ASP A 121 20.74 3.99 -7.73
CA ASP A 121 20.84 3.64 -6.32
C ASP A 121 20.78 4.85 -5.36
N ASP A 122 20.19 5.97 -5.77
CA ASP A 122 19.98 7.12 -4.87
C ASP A 122 18.52 7.56 -4.85
N ALA A 123 18.04 7.84 -3.64
CA ALA A 123 16.65 8.05 -3.20
C ALA A 123 15.80 6.78 -3.01
N ALA A 124 15.73 6.31 -1.75
CA ALA A 124 14.72 5.35 -1.29
C ALA A 124 13.26 5.79 -1.56
N ASP A 125 13.03 7.08 -1.86
CA ASP A 125 11.74 7.65 -2.29
C ASP A 125 11.42 7.45 -3.79
N ALA A 126 12.44 7.25 -4.64
CA ALA A 126 12.23 7.09 -6.08
C ALA A 126 11.34 5.89 -6.47
N PRO A 127 11.43 4.69 -5.86
CA PRO A 127 10.59 3.57 -6.26
C PRO A 127 9.11 3.78 -5.91
N ILE A 128 8.79 4.43 -4.79
CA ILE A 128 7.40 4.70 -4.41
C ILE A 128 6.80 5.84 -5.24
N LEU A 129 7.57 6.91 -5.49
CA LEU A 129 7.16 8.00 -6.38
C LEU A 129 6.85 7.49 -7.79
N ARG A 130 7.70 6.60 -8.32
CA ARG A 130 7.48 5.95 -9.62
C ARG A 130 6.24 5.05 -9.63
N LEU A 131 5.96 4.35 -8.53
CA LEU A 131 4.73 3.56 -8.41
C LEU A 131 3.48 4.44 -8.40
N LEU A 132 3.50 5.57 -7.67
CA LEU A 132 2.40 6.52 -7.63
C LEU A 132 2.16 7.16 -9.01
N ASP A 133 3.21 7.59 -9.69
CA ASP A 133 3.13 8.14 -11.06
C ASP A 133 2.53 7.12 -12.05
N ASP A 134 2.99 5.87 -12.00
CA ASP A 134 2.45 4.82 -12.86
C ASP A 134 0.99 4.51 -12.53
N ALA A 135 0.62 4.47 -11.24
CA ALA A 135 -0.75 4.23 -10.82
C ALA A 135 -1.70 5.34 -11.28
N LEU A 136 -1.26 6.61 -11.25
CA LEU A 136 -2.02 7.75 -11.75
C LEU A 136 -2.24 7.69 -13.26
N LYS A 137 -1.28 7.14 -14.01
CA LYS A 137 -1.37 6.92 -15.46
C LYS A 137 -2.31 5.77 -15.85
N MET A 138 -2.68 4.89 -14.92
CA MET A 138 -3.56 3.76 -15.23
C MET A 138 -4.95 4.24 -15.64
N PRO A 139 -5.67 3.54 -16.54
CA PRO A 139 -7.03 3.90 -16.92
C PRO A 139 -8.02 3.74 -15.75
N PHE A 140 -9.19 4.40 -15.85
CA PHE A 140 -10.22 4.33 -14.80
C PHE A 140 -10.84 2.94 -14.60
N THR A 141 -10.51 1.99 -15.48
CA THR A 141 -10.84 0.57 -15.34
C THR A 141 -9.99 -0.15 -14.29
N VAL A 142 -8.85 0.43 -13.90
CA VAL A 142 -7.93 -0.12 -12.89
C VAL A 142 -8.08 0.61 -11.55
N PHE A 143 -8.23 1.93 -11.59
CA PHE A 143 -8.48 2.75 -10.39
C PHE A 143 -9.64 3.71 -10.62
N THR A 144 -10.54 3.82 -9.66
CA THR A 144 -11.65 4.78 -9.73
C THR A 144 -11.14 6.23 -9.60
N SER A 145 -11.97 7.21 -9.98
CA SER A 145 -11.61 8.63 -9.84
C SER A 145 -11.23 8.97 -8.40
N SER A 146 -12.04 8.56 -7.42
CA SER A 146 -11.78 8.81 -6.00
C SER A 146 -10.47 8.17 -5.51
N GLN A 147 -10.10 6.99 -6.03
CA GLN A 147 -8.82 6.35 -5.70
C GLN A 147 -7.65 7.15 -6.29
N LYS A 148 -7.79 7.64 -7.52
CA LYS A 148 -6.76 8.46 -8.16
C LYS A 148 -6.57 9.82 -7.50
N ASP A 149 -7.63 10.47 -7.04
CA ASP A 149 -7.53 11.73 -6.32
C ASP A 149 -6.70 11.56 -5.04
N LYS A 150 -6.92 10.46 -4.30
CA LYS A 150 -6.13 10.11 -3.13
C LYS A 150 -4.66 9.79 -3.49
N LEU A 151 -4.42 9.02 -4.55
CA LEU A 151 -3.05 8.76 -5.05
C LEU A 151 -2.33 10.05 -5.47
N LEU A 152 -3.05 10.99 -6.06
CA LEU A 152 -2.53 12.28 -6.49
C LEU A 152 -2.16 13.13 -5.28
N SER A 153 -3.01 13.16 -4.26
CA SER A 153 -2.69 13.82 -2.99
C SER A 153 -1.43 13.25 -2.34
N LEU A 154 -1.25 11.92 -2.35
CA LEU A 154 -0.04 11.28 -1.83
C LEU A 154 1.20 11.64 -2.67
N TYR A 155 1.06 11.66 -3.99
CA TYR A 155 2.14 12.05 -4.90
C TYR A 155 2.67 13.46 -4.60
N TRP A 156 1.77 14.42 -4.41
CA TRP A 156 2.15 15.79 -4.03
C TRP A 156 2.78 15.86 -2.63
N ALA A 157 2.27 15.08 -1.67
CA ALA A 157 2.83 15.03 -0.32
C ALA A 157 4.28 14.54 -0.31
N VAL A 158 4.61 13.53 -1.14
CA VAL A 158 6.00 13.01 -1.23
C VAL A 158 6.92 13.99 -1.96
N LEU A 159 6.42 14.77 -2.92
CA LEU A 159 7.23 15.77 -3.64
C LEU A 159 7.59 17.01 -2.81
N GLY A 160 6.99 17.19 -1.63
CA GLY A 160 7.22 18.37 -0.79
C GLY A 160 6.76 19.69 -1.42
N THR A 161 6.07 19.62 -2.56
CA THR A 161 5.33 20.74 -3.12
C THR A 161 4.01 20.80 -2.38
N ASP A 162 3.89 21.74 -1.45
CA ASP A 162 2.59 22.10 -0.89
C ASP A 162 1.61 22.28 -2.06
N SER A 163 0.59 21.42 -2.02
CA SER A 163 -0.57 21.33 -2.91
C SER A 163 -0.82 22.60 -3.74
N PRO A 164 -0.85 22.56 -5.10
CA PRO A 164 -1.39 23.68 -5.84
C PRO A 164 -2.86 23.83 -5.44
N ALA A 165 -3.10 24.91 -4.71
CA ALA A 165 -4.39 25.38 -4.22
C ALA A 165 -5.51 25.12 -5.23
N GLY A 166 -6.47 24.27 -4.85
CA GLY A 166 -7.59 23.93 -5.72
C GLY A 166 -8.69 23.07 -5.13
N ALA A 167 -8.71 22.77 -3.82
CA ALA A 167 -9.91 22.36 -3.11
C ALA A 167 -9.68 22.50 -1.61
N ASN A 168 -10.52 23.30 -0.95
CA ASN A 168 -10.56 23.51 0.48
C ASN A 168 -10.37 22.22 1.30
N ARG A 169 -9.33 22.16 2.13
CA ARG A 169 -9.43 21.74 3.54
C ARG A 169 -8.18 22.15 4.30
N GLY A 170 -8.41 22.94 5.36
CA GLY A 170 -7.37 23.61 6.13
C GLY A 170 -6.39 22.66 6.82
N ASN A 171 -5.12 22.99 6.67
CA ASN A 171 -4.11 23.13 7.71
C ASN A 171 -4.06 22.06 8.83
N GLY A 172 -3.17 21.08 8.64
CA GLY A 172 -1.96 21.00 9.45
C GLY A 172 -2.11 20.95 10.97
N THR A 173 -2.80 19.94 11.49
CA THR A 173 -2.48 19.30 12.76
C THR A 173 -2.83 17.83 12.57
N VAL A 174 -2.06 16.90 13.12
CA VAL A 174 -2.37 15.46 13.09
C VAL A 174 -3.64 15.25 13.92
N SER A 175 -4.77 15.57 13.31
CA SER A 175 -6.09 15.59 13.89
C SER A 175 -6.91 14.70 12.99
N ALA A 176 -7.11 13.49 13.49
CA ALA A 176 -7.91 12.47 12.86
C ALA A 176 -9.17 13.08 12.24
N ALA A 177 -9.27 13.02 10.91
CA ALA A 177 -10.19 13.84 10.15
C ALA A 177 -11.60 13.31 10.35
N THR A 178 -12.43 14.10 11.01
CA THR A 178 -13.83 13.74 11.23
C THR A 178 -14.64 14.07 9.97
N ARG A 179 -15.44 13.12 9.50
CA ARG A 179 -16.40 13.29 8.42
C ARG A 179 -17.80 12.93 8.89
N THR A 180 -18.78 13.66 8.38
CA THR A 180 -20.20 13.34 8.54
C THR A 180 -20.69 12.70 7.25
N LEU A 181 -21.28 11.53 7.35
CA LEU A 181 -21.75 10.72 6.24
C LEU A 181 -23.21 10.33 6.46
N SER A 182 -23.97 10.12 5.39
CA SER A 182 -25.36 9.68 5.48
C SER A 182 -25.43 8.15 5.59
N LEU A 183 -26.24 7.65 6.52
CA LEU A 183 -26.48 6.22 6.69
C LEU A 183 -27.48 5.73 5.64
N MET A 184 -27.09 4.72 4.85
CA MET A 184 -27.94 4.09 3.85
C MET A 184 -28.46 2.73 4.30
N ASP A 185 -27.62 1.91 4.94
CA ASP A 185 -28.00 0.56 5.38
C ASP A 185 -27.14 0.09 6.57
N ILE A 186 -27.67 -0.86 7.34
CA ILE A 186 -27.03 -1.48 8.50
C ILE A 186 -26.92 -2.99 8.27
N VAL A 187 -25.75 -3.45 7.83
CA VAL A 187 -25.49 -4.87 7.56
C VAL A 187 -24.99 -5.56 8.83
N THR A 188 -25.71 -6.57 9.31
CA THR A 188 -25.31 -7.30 10.53
C THR A 188 -24.22 -8.31 10.21
N VAL A 189 -23.04 -8.17 10.83
CA VAL A 189 -21.86 -9.02 10.60
C VAL A 189 -21.62 -10.00 11.76
N GLY A 190 -22.21 -9.75 12.94
CA GLY A 190 -22.12 -10.66 14.08
C GLY A 190 -23.18 -10.36 15.15
N LYS A 191 -23.15 -11.12 16.27
CA LYS A 191 -24.20 -11.05 17.32
C LYS A 191 -24.45 -9.63 17.84
N ASN A 192 -23.39 -8.81 17.96
CA ASN A 192 -23.44 -7.41 18.39
C ASN A 192 -22.59 -6.49 17.51
N LYS A 193 -22.42 -6.84 16.22
CA LYS A 193 -21.60 -6.06 15.29
C LYS A 193 -22.36 -5.83 14.00
N ALA A 194 -22.35 -4.58 13.54
CA ALA A 194 -22.87 -4.24 12.23
C ALA A 194 -21.86 -3.39 11.47
N GLN A 195 -21.83 -3.61 10.16
CA GLN A 195 -21.15 -2.75 9.22
C GLN A 195 -22.15 -1.75 8.65
N LEU A 196 -21.76 -0.48 8.60
CA LEU A 196 -22.59 0.59 8.08
C LEU A 196 -22.29 0.78 6.59
N SER A 197 -23.35 0.86 5.79
CA SER A 197 -23.27 1.40 4.43
C SER A 197 -23.49 2.89 4.52
N LEU A 198 -22.45 3.66 4.18
CA LEU A 198 -22.41 5.11 4.34
C LEU A 198 -22.25 5.77 2.98
N PHE A 199 -22.81 6.97 2.84
CA PHE A 199 -22.72 7.79 1.64
C PHE A 199 -22.16 9.16 1.97
N THR A 200 -21.42 9.72 1.03
CA THR A 200 -20.97 11.11 1.06
C THR A 200 -22.13 12.05 0.73
N ASP A 201 -21.97 13.33 1.05
CA ASP A 201 -22.89 14.40 0.66
C ASP A 201 -23.00 14.59 -0.86
N GLU A 202 -22.00 14.12 -1.60
CA GLU A 202 -21.96 14.08 -3.07
C GLU A 202 -22.82 12.94 -3.64
N GLY A 203 -23.34 12.04 -2.78
CA GLY A 203 -24.15 10.89 -3.20
C GLY A 203 -23.34 9.66 -3.61
N ASP A 204 -22.02 9.68 -3.40
CA ASP A 204 -21.14 8.53 -3.63
C ASP A 204 -21.05 7.62 -2.39
N GLU A 205 -20.96 6.31 -2.64
CA GLU A 205 -20.78 5.29 -1.61
C GLU A 205 -19.41 5.44 -0.93
N TYR A 206 -19.42 5.46 0.40
CA TYR A 206 -18.21 5.56 1.19
C TYR A 206 -17.44 4.23 1.17
N PRO A 207 -16.17 4.22 0.70
CA PRO A 207 -15.47 2.98 0.38
C PRO A 207 -14.94 2.22 1.60
N GLU A 208 -14.89 2.84 2.77
CA GLU A 208 -14.33 2.21 3.97
C GLU A 208 -15.41 1.54 4.82
N GLY A 209 -15.16 0.30 5.23
CA GLY A 209 -16.09 -0.48 6.05
C GLY A 209 -16.09 0.00 7.50
N VAL A 210 -17.08 0.81 7.87
CA VAL A 210 -17.23 1.29 9.25
C VAL A 210 -18.03 0.29 10.07
N ILE A 211 -17.43 -0.22 11.15
CA ILE A 211 -18.05 -1.24 12.02
C ILE A 211 -18.43 -0.64 13.37
N VAL A 212 -19.69 -0.83 13.78
CA VAL A 212 -20.17 -0.52 15.12
C VAL A 212 -20.25 -1.81 15.93
N SER A 213 -19.55 -1.85 17.06
CA SER A 213 -19.53 -3.00 17.97
C SER A 213 -20.26 -2.75 19.30
N GLU A 214 -20.67 -1.50 19.55
CA GLU A 214 -21.37 -1.14 20.78
C GLU A 214 -22.87 -1.42 20.63
N ALA A 215 -23.41 -2.31 21.46
CA ALA A 215 -24.78 -2.80 21.32
C ALA A 215 -25.85 -1.73 21.58
N THR A 216 -25.62 -0.83 22.54
CA THR A 216 -26.50 0.31 22.85
C THR A 216 -26.61 1.26 21.66
N THR A 217 -25.47 1.71 21.16
CA THR A 217 -25.37 2.60 19.98
C THR A 217 -25.97 1.94 18.74
N LEU A 218 -25.69 0.67 18.49
CA LEU A 218 -26.25 -0.06 17.36
C LEU A 218 -27.78 -0.18 17.46
N ASN A 219 -28.33 -0.42 18.64
CA ASN A 219 -29.79 -0.48 18.85
C ASN A 219 -30.44 0.89 18.65
N GLN A 220 -29.81 1.97 19.10
CA GLN A 220 -30.31 3.33 18.86
C GLN A 220 -30.26 3.68 17.37
N LEU A 221 -29.17 3.33 16.68
CA LEU A 221 -29.01 3.53 15.25
C LEU A 221 -30.09 2.79 14.45
N ARG A 222 -30.32 1.51 14.77
CA ARG A 222 -31.40 0.71 14.17
C ARG A 222 -32.77 1.31 14.45
N THR A 223 -33.03 1.72 15.69
CA THR A 223 -34.30 2.34 16.05
C THR A 223 -34.55 3.64 15.26
N ALA A 224 -33.52 4.48 15.08
CA ALA A 224 -33.62 5.70 14.30
C ALA A 224 -33.83 5.40 12.80
N PHE A 225 -33.11 4.41 12.27
CA PHE A 225 -33.22 3.98 10.89
C PHE A 225 -34.59 3.34 10.57
N ASP A 226 -35.09 2.46 11.44
CA ASP A 226 -36.39 1.79 11.31
C ASP A 226 -37.57 2.77 11.41
N LYS A 227 -37.37 3.90 12.10
CA LYS A 227 -38.34 5.01 12.14
C LYS A 227 -38.35 5.85 10.85
N GLY A 228 -37.43 5.61 9.93
CA GLY A 228 -37.26 6.41 8.72
C GLY A 228 -36.59 7.76 8.96
N SER A 229 -35.98 7.98 10.13
CA SER A 229 -35.26 9.23 10.40
C SER A 229 -34.00 9.34 9.55
N ALA A 230 -33.69 10.54 9.07
CA ALA A 230 -32.42 10.80 8.41
C ALA A 230 -31.27 10.70 9.42
N VAL A 231 -30.44 9.66 9.31
CA VAL A 231 -29.31 9.40 10.20
C VAL A 231 -28.02 9.85 9.55
N SER A 232 -27.33 10.78 10.21
CA SER A 232 -25.97 11.19 9.87
C SER A 232 -24.99 10.55 10.84
N VAL A 233 -23.94 9.92 10.31
CA VAL A 233 -22.92 9.20 11.05
C VAL A 233 -21.62 9.98 10.97
N VAL A 234 -21.01 10.21 12.12
CA VAL A 234 -19.73 10.86 12.26
C VAL A 234 -18.66 9.79 12.35
N VAL A 235 -17.75 9.79 11.40
CA VAL A 235 -16.61 8.86 11.32
C VAL A 235 -15.32 9.64 11.46
N GLN A 236 -14.32 8.99 12.03
CA GLN A 236 -12.98 9.52 12.17
C GLN A 236 -12.04 8.69 11.30
N GLU A 237 -11.44 9.33 10.30
CA GLU A 237 -10.49 8.73 9.37
C GLU A 237 -9.09 8.77 9.98
N ASN A 238 -8.49 7.59 10.16
CA ASN A 238 -7.11 7.41 10.62
C ASN A 238 -6.31 6.63 9.57
N GLU A 239 -4.98 6.54 9.74
CA GLU A 239 -4.11 5.74 8.86
C GLU A 239 -4.51 4.25 8.77
N ALA A 240 -5.20 3.74 9.79
CA ALA A 240 -5.71 2.37 9.86
C ALA A 240 -7.13 2.19 9.23
N GLY A 241 -7.75 3.27 8.76
CA GLY A 241 -9.11 3.32 8.22
C GLY A 241 -10.08 4.14 9.08
N ALA A 242 -11.37 4.12 8.71
CA ALA A 242 -12.42 4.85 9.39
C ALA A 242 -13.02 4.13 10.59
N THR A 243 -13.12 4.87 11.70
CA THR A 243 -13.78 4.43 12.93
C THR A 243 -15.05 5.23 13.18
N PHE A 244 -16.10 4.55 13.63
CA PHE A 244 -17.33 5.20 14.07
C PHE A 244 -17.07 6.05 15.32
N VAL A 245 -17.56 7.29 15.35
CA VAL A 245 -17.45 8.20 16.50
C VAL A 245 -18.81 8.41 17.16
N SER A 246 -19.78 8.89 16.37
CA SER A 246 -21.12 9.22 16.86
C SER A 246 -22.12 9.23 15.72
N PHE A 247 -23.40 9.41 16.04
CA PHE A 247 -24.44 9.64 15.03
C PHE A 247 -25.44 10.68 15.55
N THR A 248 -26.10 11.35 14.61
CA THR A 248 -27.21 12.26 14.87
C THR A 248 -28.36 11.85 13.98
N ALA A 249 -29.53 11.66 14.58
CA ALA A 249 -30.77 11.42 13.86
C ALA A 249 -31.59 12.72 13.85
N ALA A 250 -32.04 13.15 12.67
CA ALA A 250 -33.06 14.18 12.58
C ALA A 250 -34.39 13.57 13.04
N ASN A 251 -34.89 14.01 14.20
CA ASN A 251 -36.27 13.73 14.59
C ASN A 251 -37.16 14.64 13.76
N GLU A 252 -37.94 14.04 12.87
CA GLU A 252 -39.06 14.71 12.17
C GLU A 252 -40.29 14.73 13.09
#